data_AF-A0A443S5R0-F1
#
_entry.id   AF-A0A443S5R0-F1
#
_cell.length_a   1.000
_cell.length_b   1.000
_cell.length_c   1.000
_cell.angle_alpha   90.00
_cell.angle_beta   90.00
_cell.angle_gamma   90.00
#
_symmetry.space_group_name_H-M   'P 1'
#
loop_
_entity.id
_entity.type
_entity.pdbx_description
1 polymer ?
#
loop_
_entity_poly.entity_id
_entity_poly.type
_entity_poly.pdbx_seq_one_letter_code
_entity_poly.pdbx_strand_id
1 'polypeptide(L)' 'MILASSEVRPGQVYRVVVTLLSSFSPLNFIASLQRDGEEVASGKEDHVNAGEDAVIMFQVRSESLFISFHI' A
#
# COMPACT_ATOMS: atom_id res chain seq x y z
N MET A 1 -10.04 -10.14 -4.95
CA MET A 1 -9.10 -10.88 -4.07
C MET A 1 -7.94 -9.95 -3.74
N ILE A 2 -7.38 -10.04 -2.54
CA ILE A 2 -6.23 -9.22 -2.11
C ILE A 2 -5.13 -10.16 -1.60
N LEU A 3 -3.92 -10.00 -2.12
CA LEU A 3 -2.73 -10.68 -1.66
C LEU A 3 -1.70 -9.65 -1.20
N ALA A 4 -1.23 -9.80 0.03
CA ALA A 4 -0.20 -8.97 0.63
C ALA A 4 0.69 -9.86 1.52
N SER A 5 1.90 -9.40 1.81
CA SER A 5 2.76 -10.03 2.81
C SER A 5 2.09 -9.96 4.21
N SER A 6 2.50 -10.84 5.12
CA SER A 6 2.16 -10.72 6.54
C SER A 6 3.16 -9.85 7.30
N GLU A 7 4.36 -9.65 6.74
CA GLU A 7 5.44 -8.87 7.33
C GLU A 7 5.64 -7.57 6.56
N VAL A 8 5.77 -6.46 7.29
CA VAL A 8 6.13 -5.15 6.75
C VAL A 8 7.42 -4.68 7.41
N ARG A 9 8.38 -4.21 6.61
CA ARG A 9 9.64 -3.66 7.11
C ARG A 9 9.75 -2.17 6.79
N PRO A 10 10.16 -1.32 7.76
CA PRO A 10 10.45 0.09 7.51
C PRO A 10 11.48 0.26 6.39
N GLY A 11 11.30 1.26 5.53
CA GLY A 11 12.23 1.54 4.44
C GLY A 11 12.12 0.58 3.24
N GLN A 12 11.20 -0.38 3.23
CA GLN A 12 10.94 -1.24 2.06
C GLN A 12 9.75 -0.75 1.23
N VAL A 13 9.78 -1.06 -0.07
CA VAL A 13 8.62 -0.99 -0.95
C VAL A 13 7.73 -2.19 -0.64
N TYR A 14 6.49 -1.91 -0.27
CA TYR A 14 5.47 -2.91 -0.06
C TYR A 14 4.63 -3.09 -1.32
N ARG A 15 4.24 -4.34 -1.60
CA ARG A 15 3.44 -4.71 -2.77
C ARG A 15 2.17 -5.40 -2.33
N VAL A 16 1.04 -4.89 -2.81
CA VAL A 16 -0.28 -5.49 -2.67
C VAL A 16 -0.79 -5.84 -4.05
N VAL A 17 -1.21 -7.09 -4.25
CA VAL A 17 -1.86 -7.52 -5.49
C VAL A 17 -3.35 -7.58 -5.26
N VAL A 18 -4.10 -6.92 -6.14
CA VAL A 18 -5.56 -6.90 -6.11
C VAL A 18 -6.09 -7.45 -7.42
N THR A 19 -6.87 -8.51 -7.34
CA THR A 19 -7.59 -9.06 -8.50
C THR A 19 -9.04 -8.61 -8.44
N LEU A 20 -9.50 -7.89 -9.46
CA LEU A 20 -10.91 -7.57 -9.63
C LEU A 20 -11.60 -8.71 -10.37
N LEU A 21 -12.30 -9.58 -9.64
CA LEU A 21 -12.89 -10.79 -10.24
C LEU A 21 -14.03 -10.48 -11.21
N SER A 22 -14.90 -9.54 -10.85
CA SER A 22 -16.04 -9.14 -11.68
C SER A 22 -16.45 -7.70 -11.37
N SER A 23 -16.69 -6.92 -12.41
CA SER A 23 -17.29 -5.59 -12.32
C SER A 23 -17.90 -5.23 -13.67
N PHE A 24 -18.92 -4.37 -13.67
CA PHE A 24 -19.52 -3.83 -14.89
C PHE A 24 -18.74 -2.62 -15.45
N SER A 25 -17.82 -2.06 -14.68
CA SER A 25 -16.98 -0.93 -15.06
C SER A 25 -15.60 -1.03 -14.39
N PRO A 26 -14.57 -0.37 -14.95
CA PRO A 26 -13.29 -0.24 -14.26
C PRO A 26 -13.44 0.42 -12.89
N LEU A 27 -12.59 0.04 -11.94
CA LEU A 27 -12.58 0.59 -10.57
C LEU A 27 -11.21 1.16 -10.22
N ASN A 28 -11.19 2.10 -9.28
CA ASN A 28 -9.96 2.60 -8.67
C ASN A 28 -9.77 1.91 -7.31
N PHE A 29 -8.55 1.47 -7.05
CA PHE A 29 -8.17 0.85 -5.78
C PHE A 29 -7.18 1.73 -5.05
N ILE A 30 -7.40 1.87 -3.74
CA ILE A 30 -6.51 2.56 -2.82
C ILE A 30 -6.15 1.56 -1.73
N ALA A 31 -4.87 1.45 -1.43
CA ALA A 31 -4.37 0.66 -0.31
C ALA A 31 -3.56 1.57 0.61
N SER A 32 -3.81 1.48 1.91
CA SER A 32 -3.03 2.17 2.93
C SER A 32 -2.61 1.21 4.03
N LEU A 33 -1.42 1.47 4.56
CA LEU A 33 -0.88 0.81 5.73
C LEU A 33 -1.00 1.76 6.91
N GLN A 34 -1.60 1.27 8.00
CA GLN A 34 -1.79 2.04 9.23
C GLN A 34 -0.98 1.44 10.39
N ARG A 35 -0.45 2.32 11.24
CA ARG A 35 0.16 1.98 12.52
C ARG A 35 -0.39 2.93 13.57
N ASP A 36 -0.95 2.40 14.65
CA ASP A 36 -1.52 3.19 15.76
C ASP A 36 -2.56 4.24 15.32
N GLY A 37 -3.30 3.95 14.25
CA GLY A 37 -4.32 4.84 13.68
C GLY A 37 -3.78 5.88 12.68
N GLU A 38 -2.47 5.94 12.45
CA GLU A 38 -1.85 6.82 11.46
C GLU A 38 -1.48 6.10 10.17
N GLU A 39 -1.70 6.75 9.02
CA GLU A 39 -1.24 6.25 7.72
C GLU A 39 0.29 6.41 7.61
N VAL A 40 1.00 5.28 7.49
CA VAL A 40 2.46 5.25 7.33
C VAL A 40 2.90 5.04 5.88
N ALA A 41 2.01 4.55 5.02
CA ALA A 41 2.23 4.43 3.58
C ALA A 41 0.89 4.22 2.85
N SER A 42 0.80 4.67 1.61
CA SER A 42 -0.36 4.43 0.75
C SER A 42 0.02 4.42 -0.73
N GLY A 43 -0.81 3.76 -1.52
CA GLY A 43 -0.69 3.69 -2.97
C GLY A 43 -2.06 3.49 -3.60
N LYS A 44 -2.14 3.69 -4.92
CA LYS A 44 -3.37 3.53 -5.68
C LYS A 44 -3.11 2.98 -7.07
N GLU A 45 -4.12 2.34 -7.62
CA GLU A 45 -4.20 1.97 -9.03
C GLU A 45 -5.56 2.39 -9.57
N ASP A 46 -5.56 3.07 -10.72
CA ASP A 46 -6.75 3.63 -11.33
C ASP A 46 -7.18 2.77 -12.54
N HIS A 47 -8.49 2.71 -12.83
CA HIS A 47 -9.05 2.03 -14.00
C HIS A 47 -8.70 0.53 -14.15
N VAL A 48 -8.77 -0.23 -13.06
CA VAL A 48 -8.55 -1.68 -13.08
C VAL A 48 -9.78 -2.38 -13.66
N ASN A 49 -9.60 -3.19 -14.71
CA ASN A 49 -10.70 -3.95 -15.33
C ASN A 49 -10.96 -5.27 -14.60
N ALA A 50 -12.15 -5.82 -14.81
CA ALA A 50 -12.46 -7.16 -14.33
C ALA A 50 -11.60 -8.21 -15.05
N GLY A 51 -11.10 -9.19 -14.29
CA GLY A 51 -10.18 -10.23 -14.76
C GLY A 51 -8.71 -9.85 -14.71
N GLU A 52 -8.38 -8.60 -14.36
CA GLU A 52 -6.99 -8.14 -14.25
C GLU A 52 -6.45 -8.23 -12.81
N ASP A 53 -5.14 -8.44 -12.73
CA ASP A 53 -4.36 -8.26 -11.51
C ASP A 53 -3.73 -6.87 -11.51
N ALA A 54 -4.12 -6.04 -10.54
CA ALA A 54 -3.50 -4.75 -10.27
C ALA A 54 -2.45 -4.90 -9.16
N VAL A 55 -1.33 -4.20 -9.30
CA VAL A 55 -0.24 -4.21 -8.32
C VAL A 55 -0.09 -2.83 -7.73
N ILE A 56 -0.54 -2.66 -6.49
CA ILE A 56 -0.39 -1.41 -5.75
C ILE A 56 0.93 -1.47 -4.98
N MET A 57 1.81 -0.49 -5.20
CA MET A 57 3.10 -0.39 -4.52
C MET A 57 3.17 0.88 -3.67
N PHE A 58 3.72 0.77 -2.46
CA PHE A 58 3.95 1.93 -1.60
C PHE A 58 5.18 1.76 -0.71
N GLN A 59 5.92 2.85 -0.51
CA GLN A 59 7.11 2.89 0.31
C GLN A 59 6.74 3.04 1.78
N VAL A 60 7.14 2.09 2.62
CA VAL A 60 6.98 2.19 4.07
C VAL A 60 8.00 3.19 4.59
N ARG A 61 7.53 4.21 5.33
CA ARG A 61 8.40 5.17 6.00
C ARG A 61 9.48 4.44 6.80
N SER A 62 10.75 4.75 6.54
CA SER A 62 11.81 4.42 7.48
C SER A 62 11.72 5.44 8.60
N GLU A 63 11.34 5.03 9.81
CA GLU A 63 11.54 5.89 10.97
C GLU A 63 13.04 6.03 11.22
N SER A 64 13.66 7.05 10.64
CA SER A 64 14.95 7.55 11.10
C SER A 64 14.70 8.28 12.41
N LEU A 65 15.11 7.66 13.53
CA LEU A 65 15.18 8.31 14.84
C LEU A 65 16.14 9.50 14.72
N PHE A 66 15.64 10.69 14.39
CA PHE A 66 16.39 11.93 14.55
C PHE A 66 16.39 12.29 16.03
N ILE A 67 17.42 11.86 16.76
CA ILE A 67 17.71 12.41 18.08
C ILE A 67 18.24 13.83 17.83
N SER A 68 17.37 14.84 17.90
CA SER A 68 17.85 16.24 17.95
C SER A 68 18.26 16.54 19.38
N PHE A 69 19.57 16.68 19.64
CA PHE A 69 20.04 17.33 20.86
C PHE A 69 19.90 18.84 20.65
N HIS A 70 19.04 19.49 21.44
CA HIS A 70 19.15 20.92 21.66
C HIS A 70 20.10 21.08 22.86
N ILE A 71 21.29 21.62 22.60
CA ILE A 71 22.18 22.17 23.63
C ILE A 71 21.88 23.66 23.73
#